data_AF-A0A087H6M0-F1
#
_entry.id   AF-A0A087H6M0-F1
#
_cell.length_a   1.000
_cell.length_b   1.000
_cell.length_c   1.000
_cell.angle_alpha   90.00
_cell.angle_beta   90.00
_cell.angle_gamma   90.00
#
_symmetry.space_group_name_H-M   'P 1'
#
loop_
_entity.id
_entity.type
_entity.pdbx_description
1 polymer ?
#
loop_
_entity_poly.entity_id
_entity_poly.type
_entity_poly.pdbx_seq_one_letter_code
_entity_poly.pdbx_strand_id
1 'polypeptide(L)'
;MEEENVMLSLLQRRNGVVSQTLDLDLVSSDDVLSSYTSLKDILPSTSTTVDSPAVFSAVSMAGPIRNRLVKQAACSYLQPSTPTPPSNPSFLSRVSSSLFRLFSAFFDSLLSLFPSPQKIFRAYKSAIMDQPPSPGTKSVNLRECMESLLSFTLRSHLDEAVPSLDLDLTRDLCLHLLEEETDSTGEKPAVYKLLARALSECLTSEEHVDKNPNLEKYREVFHGFGHDLVNMLKKVNFELHVQEPYFTQLKNGMKTAEGRCAVGDYNRISPGAFILFNKCLLLEVQDVHFYTSFSEMLRVEGLDKVLPGVESIEEGVQVYRNFYPEEKERMNGVVAILVAKPVDQPYVALAGVLSELKSTGIKSLLDDYTAQVTL
;
A
#
# COMPACT_ATOMS: atom_id res chain seq x y z
N MET A 1 3.88 -51.59 29.02
CA MET A 1 3.39 -51.73 27.62
C MET A 1 1.96 -51.20 27.61
N GLU A 2 1.79 -49.91 27.91
CA GLU A 2 0.52 -49.36 28.40
C GLU A 2 0.20 -47.93 27.91
N GLU A 3 1.10 -47.26 27.18
CA GLU A 3 0.84 -45.90 26.66
C GLU A 3 0.14 -45.89 25.29
N GLU A 4 0.20 -46.98 24.53
CA GLU A 4 -0.38 -47.06 23.18
C GLU A 4 -1.91 -47.30 23.19
N ASN A 5 -2.47 -47.74 24.32
CA ASN A 5 -3.88 -48.16 24.43
C ASN A 5 -4.84 -47.02 24.83
N VAL A 6 -4.32 -45.85 25.21
CA VAL A 6 -5.14 -44.66 25.52
C VAL A 6 -5.49 -43.89 24.24
N MET A 7 -4.56 -43.81 23.28
CA MET A 7 -4.73 -42.98 22.07
C MET A 7 -5.82 -43.50 21.12
N LEU A 8 -6.08 -44.81 21.10
CA LEU A 8 -7.15 -45.42 20.28
C LEU A 8 -8.57 -45.20 20.85
N SER A 9 -8.71 -44.80 22.11
CA SER A 9 -10.02 -44.62 22.76
C SER A 9 -10.71 -43.28 22.45
N LEU A 10 -9.96 -42.29 21.96
CA LEU A 10 -10.47 -40.92 21.73
C LEU A 10 -10.88 -40.62 20.28
N LEU A 11 -10.44 -41.43 19.31
CA LEU A 11 -10.76 -41.23 17.89
C LEU A 11 -12.08 -41.88 17.42
N GLN A 12 -12.81 -42.55 18.31
CA GLN A 12 -13.98 -43.37 17.93
C GLN A 12 -15.31 -42.94 18.58
N ARG A 13 -15.43 -41.65 18.98
CA ARG A 13 -16.60 -41.13 19.71
C ARG A 13 -17.40 -40.02 19.02
N ARG A 14 -17.28 -39.87 17.70
CA ARG A 14 -18.08 -38.91 16.89
C ARG A 14 -18.67 -39.56 15.63
N ASN A 15 -19.50 -40.59 15.85
CA ASN A 15 -20.28 -41.24 14.79
C ASN A 15 -21.66 -40.57 14.59
N GLY A 16 -21.95 -40.22 13.34
CA GLY A 16 -23.24 -40.53 12.68
C GLY A 16 -24.46 -39.61 12.87
N VAL A 17 -25.49 -39.93 12.07
CA VAL A 17 -26.82 -39.30 11.94
C VAL A 17 -26.86 -38.03 11.07
N VAL A 18 -27.72 -37.88 10.05
CA VAL A 18 -28.57 -38.82 9.28
C VAL A 18 -28.79 -38.20 7.88
N SER A 19 -28.84 -38.99 6.81
CA SER A 19 -29.28 -38.51 5.49
C SER A 19 -30.81 -38.45 5.43
N GLN A 20 -31.39 -37.29 5.14
CA GLN A 20 -32.77 -37.18 4.67
C GLN A 20 -32.79 -36.51 3.30
N THR A 21 -33.18 -37.32 2.31
CA THR A 21 -33.57 -36.89 0.97
C THR A 21 -34.99 -36.31 1.01
N LEU A 22 -35.20 -35.14 0.42
CA LEU A 22 -36.53 -34.69 0.01
C LEU A 22 -36.45 -34.19 -1.43
N ASP A 23 -37.13 -34.91 -2.31
CA ASP A 23 -37.56 -34.39 -3.60
C ASP A 23 -38.41 -33.13 -3.40
N LEU A 24 -38.30 -32.17 -4.31
CA LEU A 24 -39.44 -31.35 -4.66
C LEU A 24 -39.44 -31.08 -6.16
N ASP A 25 -40.45 -31.62 -6.82
CA ASP A 25 -40.62 -31.58 -8.27
C ASP A 25 -40.92 -30.17 -8.82
N LEU A 26 -40.54 -30.03 -10.09
CA LEU A 26 -41.08 -29.11 -11.09
C LEU A 26 -42.50 -28.56 -10.82
N VAL A 27 -42.63 -27.24 -10.91
CA VAL A 27 -43.77 -26.64 -11.62
C VAL A 27 -43.24 -25.56 -12.56
N SER A 28 -43.26 -25.86 -13.86
CA SER A 28 -43.06 -24.86 -14.91
C SER A 28 -44.29 -23.96 -15.04
N SER A 29 -44.07 -22.69 -15.33
CA SER A 29 -45.02 -21.85 -16.05
C SER A 29 -44.23 -20.82 -16.82
N ASP A 30 -44.26 -20.94 -18.14
CA ASP A 30 -43.48 -20.12 -19.05
C ASP A 30 -44.03 -18.70 -19.20
N ASP A 31 -43.10 -17.83 -19.58
CA ASP A 31 -43.20 -16.91 -20.73
C ASP A 31 -43.48 -15.40 -20.51
N VAL A 32 -42.94 -14.65 -21.49
CA VAL A 32 -43.17 -13.26 -21.89
C VAL A 32 -42.29 -12.14 -21.29
N LEU A 33 -41.52 -11.50 -22.22
CA LEU A 33 -40.78 -10.21 -22.15
C LEU A 33 -39.55 -10.17 -21.22
N SER A 34 -38.30 -10.22 -21.68
CA SER A 34 -37.62 -9.55 -22.80
C SER A 34 -37.55 -8.02 -22.72
N SER A 35 -36.34 -7.48 -22.93
CA SER A 35 -35.98 -6.06 -23.13
C SER A 35 -35.91 -5.14 -21.89
N TYR A 36 -34.77 -5.16 -21.19
CA TYR A 36 -34.33 -4.04 -20.35
C TYR A 36 -33.72 -2.93 -21.22
N THR A 37 -34.21 -1.70 -21.16
CA THR A 37 -33.62 -0.56 -21.90
C THR A 37 -33.42 0.69 -21.03
N SER A 38 -32.16 1.12 -20.96
CA SER A 38 -31.65 2.49 -20.76
C SER A 38 -32.44 3.47 -19.86
N LEU A 39 -31.79 3.86 -18.77
CA LEU A 39 -32.24 4.85 -17.78
C LEU A 39 -32.14 6.31 -18.31
N LYS A 40 -32.98 6.68 -19.29
CA LYS A 40 -32.98 8.04 -19.92
C LYS A 40 -34.32 8.79 -19.96
N ASP A 41 -35.44 8.18 -19.58
CA ASP A 41 -36.78 8.74 -19.80
C ASP A 41 -37.47 9.32 -18.55
N ILE A 42 -36.72 9.74 -17.52
CA ILE A 42 -37.28 10.26 -16.24
C ILE A 42 -37.11 11.79 -16.09
N LEU A 43 -37.09 12.57 -17.18
CA LEU A 43 -37.14 14.04 -17.11
C LEU A 43 -38.09 14.63 -18.18
N PRO A 44 -39.16 15.35 -17.77
CA PRO A 44 -40.04 16.05 -18.70
C PRO A 44 -39.32 17.18 -19.43
N SER A 45 -39.44 17.21 -20.75
CA SER A 45 -38.94 18.31 -21.59
C SER A 45 -39.97 19.43 -21.70
N THR A 46 -39.58 20.67 -21.39
CA THR A 46 -40.32 21.87 -21.81
C THR A 46 -39.40 22.86 -22.50
N SER A 47 -39.73 23.17 -23.75
CA SER A 47 -38.96 24.03 -24.65
C SER A 47 -39.31 25.51 -24.52
N THR A 48 -38.30 26.37 -24.42
CA THR A 48 -38.35 27.74 -24.97
C THR A 48 -36.98 28.15 -25.51
N THR A 49 -36.98 28.55 -26.78
CA THR A 49 -35.94 29.33 -27.49
C THR A 49 -35.77 30.71 -26.83
N VAL A 50 -34.72 31.53 -27.02
CA VAL A 50 -33.53 31.60 -27.89
C VAL A 50 -32.37 32.20 -27.03
N ASP A 51 -31.10 32.41 -27.41
CA ASP A 51 -30.40 32.45 -28.71
C ASP A 51 -28.89 32.12 -28.55
N SER A 52 -28.03 32.50 -29.51
CA SER A 52 -26.57 32.61 -29.35
C SER A 52 -26.02 33.85 -30.08
N PRO A 53 -24.87 34.39 -29.62
CA PRO A 53 -23.74 34.40 -30.56
C PRO A 53 -22.39 34.06 -29.91
N ALA A 54 -21.40 33.78 -30.76
CA ALA A 54 -20.16 33.11 -30.39
C ALA A 54 -18.93 34.04 -30.31
N VAL A 55 -17.87 33.52 -29.69
CA VAL A 55 -16.44 33.91 -29.79
C VAL A 55 -16.08 35.37 -29.50
N PHE A 56 -15.36 35.59 -28.38
CA PHE A 56 -14.27 36.56 -28.35
C PHE A 56 -13.10 36.07 -27.47
N SER A 57 -11.88 36.34 -27.93
CA SER A 57 -10.64 35.89 -27.30
C SER A 57 -10.43 36.47 -25.90
N ALA A 58 -9.92 35.66 -24.97
CA ALA A 58 -9.45 36.12 -23.67
C ALA A 58 -8.15 36.95 -23.84
N VAL A 59 -8.33 38.26 -24.04
CA VAL A 59 -7.23 39.23 -24.09
C VAL A 59 -6.61 39.38 -22.71
N SER A 60 -5.28 39.33 -22.66
CA SER A 60 -4.45 39.68 -21.50
C SER A 60 -4.81 41.08 -20.96
N MET A 61 -5.50 41.13 -19.82
CA MET A 61 -5.76 42.35 -19.04
C MET A 61 -4.82 42.48 -17.83
N ALA A 62 -3.51 42.42 -18.09
CA ALA A 62 -2.49 42.88 -17.14
C ALA A 62 -2.08 44.32 -17.49
N GLY A 63 -2.82 45.30 -16.95
CA GLY A 63 -2.50 46.72 -17.16
C GLY A 63 -1.16 47.11 -16.52
N PRO A 64 -0.30 47.92 -17.19
CA PRO A 64 0.99 48.30 -16.62
C PRO A 64 0.81 49.27 -15.45
N ILE A 65 1.42 48.96 -14.30
CA ILE A 65 1.49 49.86 -13.13
C ILE A 65 2.28 51.11 -13.52
N ARG A 66 1.57 52.21 -13.80
CA ARG A 66 2.18 53.49 -14.26
C ARG A 66 2.89 54.29 -13.16
N ASN A 67 2.64 54.00 -11.89
CA ASN A 67 3.21 54.74 -10.78
C ASN A 67 4.59 54.18 -10.37
N ARG A 68 5.65 54.99 -10.52
CA ARG A 68 7.04 54.61 -10.18
C ARG A 68 7.24 54.26 -8.70
N LEU A 69 6.55 54.94 -7.78
CA LEU A 69 6.68 54.68 -6.34
C LEU A 69 6.07 53.32 -5.98
N VAL A 70 4.91 52.99 -6.56
CA VAL A 70 4.26 51.67 -6.40
C VAL A 70 5.14 50.57 -7.00
N LYS A 71 5.79 50.84 -8.14
CA LYS A 71 6.74 49.89 -8.75
C LYS A 71 7.99 49.67 -7.88
N GLN A 72 8.55 50.72 -7.28
CA GLN A 72 9.67 50.58 -6.33
C GLN A 72 9.25 49.82 -5.06
N ALA A 73 8.10 50.14 -4.48
CA ALA A 73 7.57 49.45 -3.30
C ALA A 73 7.34 47.94 -3.56
N ALA A 74 6.78 47.59 -4.72
CA ALA A 74 6.60 46.19 -5.14
C ALA A 74 7.95 45.48 -5.35
N CYS A 75 8.96 46.16 -5.90
CA CYS A 75 10.30 45.59 -6.06
C CYS A 75 11.03 45.36 -4.72
N SER A 76 10.80 46.19 -3.69
CA SER A 76 11.38 45.97 -2.35
C SER A 76 10.79 44.77 -1.61
N TYR A 77 9.55 44.35 -1.93
CA TYR A 77 8.93 43.17 -1.32
C TYR A 77 9.38 41.82 -1.91
N LEU A 78 10.14 41.83 -3.01
CA LEU A 78 10.54 40.62 -3.76
C LEU A 78 12.04 40.31 -3.68
N GLN A 79 12.76 40.86 -2.70
CA GLN A 79 14.18 40.56 -2.48
C GLN A 79 14.36 39.51 -1.36
N PRO A 80 15.02 38.37 -1.62
CA PRO A 80 15.36 37.40 -0.57
C PRO A 80 16.42 37.97 0.38
N SER A 81 16.09 38.09 1.66
CA SER A 81 17.01 38.57 2.70
C SER A 81 18.17 37.60 2.92
N THR A 82 19.41 38.04 2.68
CA THR A 82 20.63 37.32 3.06
C THR A 82 21.05 37.66 4.50
N PRO A 83 21.25 36.69 5.40
CA PRO A 83 21.84 36.96 6.71
C PRO A 83 23.39 37.06 6.64
N THR A 84 23.95 37.98 7.41
CA THR A 84 25.40 38.10 7.65
C THR A 84 25.91 37.06 8.67
N PRO A 85 27.20 36.64 8.61
CA PRO A 85 27.68 35.46 9.33
C PRO A 85 28.52 35.78 10.60
N PRO A 86 28.62 34.82 11.54
CA PRO A 86 29.78 34.69 12.43
C PRO A 86 30.72 33.54 12.02
N SER A 87 32.03 33.79 12.19
CA SER A 87 33.16 32.83 12.34
C SER A 87 33.26 31.55 11.46
N ASN A 88 34.30 31.57 10.61
CA ASN A 88 34.88 30.48 9.78
C ASN A 88 35.52 29.31 10.58
N PRO A 89 35.99 28.20 9.93
CA PRO A 89 35.80 27.78 8.53
C PRO A 89 35.51 26.27 8.30
N SER A 90 35.00 25.93 7.10
CA SER A 90 35.42 24.71 6.39
C SER A 90 35.60 25.01 4.89
N PHE A 91 36.85 24.97 4.41
CA PHE A 91 37.23 25.57 3.12
C PHE A 91 36.65 24.85 1.88
N LEU A 92 36.19 23.61 2.04
CA LEU A 92 35.66 22.78 0.95
C LEU A 92 34.17 23.05 0.62
N SER A 93 33.41 23.68 1.53
CA SER A 93 31.98 23.95 1.32
C SER A 93 31.70 25.12 0.37
N ARG A 94 32.56 26.15 0.36
CA ARG A 94 32.36 27.37 -0.45
C ARG A 94 32.69 27.21 -1.93
N VAL A 95 33.61 26.31 -2.30
CA VAL A 95 33.95 26.06 -3.72
C VAL A 95 32.83 25.27 -4.41
N SER A 96 32.19 24.34 -3.69
CA SER A 96 31.04 23.56 -4.17
C SER A 96 29.86 24.44 -4.60
N SER A 97 29.33 25.28 -3.69
CA SER A 97 28.08 26.02 -3.94
C SER A 97 28.14 27.07 -5.06
N SER A 98 29.33 27.57 -5.43
CA SER A 98 29.50 28.49 -6.57
C SER A 98 29.69 27.74 -7.89
N LEU A 99 30.41 26.61 -7.89
CA LEU A 99 30.51 25.73 -9.06
C LEU A 99 29.16 25.12 -9.44
N PHE A 100 28.36 24.66 -8.47
CA PHE A 100 27.02 24.14 -8.75
C PHE A 100 26.06 25.20 -9.31
N ARG A 101 26.14 26.46 -8.87
CA ARG A 101 25.33 27.56 -9.42
C ARG A 101 25.76 27.97 -10.84
N LEU A 102 27.06 27.91 -11.13
CA LEU A 102 27.57 28.12 -12.49
C LEU A 102 27.18 26.96 -13.41
N PHE A 103 27.26 25.71 -12.93
CA PHE A 103 26.77 24.55 -13.67
C PHE A 103 25.26 24.61 -13.92
N SER A 104 24.45 24.97 -12.92
CA SER A 104 23.00 25.08 -13.11
C SER A 104 22.64 26.21 -14.08
N ALA A 105 23.23 27.42 -13.91
CA ALA A 105 22.96 28.53 -14.82
C ALA A 105 23.44 28.28 -16.26
N PHE A 106 24.58 27.59 -16.44
CA PHE A 106 25.05 27.16 -17.76
C PHE A 106 24.13 26.09 -18.36
N PHE A 107 23.71 25.10 -17.56
CA PHE A 107 22.82 24.02 -18.00
C PHE A 107 21.41 24.51 -18.32
N ASP A 108 20.84 25.42 -17.52
CA ASP A 108 19.54 26.05 -17.80
C ASP A 108 19.60 26.92 -19.06
N SER A 109 20.71 27.65 -19.28
CA SER A 109 20.95 28.38 -20.53
C SER A 109 21.09 27.44 -21.73
N LEU A 110 21.81 26.32 -21.59
CA LEU A 110 21.97 25.29 -22.62
C LEU A 110 20.64 24.58 -22.94
N LEU A 111 19.81 24.32 -21.92
CA LEU A 111 18.46 23.76 -22.06
C LEU A 111 17.45 24.76 -22.65
N SER A 112 17.69 26.07 -22.55
CA SER A 112 16.85 27.09 -23.19
C SER A 112 17.06 27.18 -24.70
N LEU A 113 18.23 26.73 -25.19
CA LEU A 113 18.59 26.70 -26.62
C LEU A 113 17.98 25.53 -27.39
N PHE A 114 17.44 24.52 -26.72
CA PHE A 114 16.84 23.35 -27.36
C PHE A 114 15.46 23.04 -26.75
N PRO A 115 14.35 23.11 -27.51
CA PRO A 115 13.02 22.82 -26.96
C PRO A 115 12.72 21.33 -26.68
N SER A 116 13.53 20.38 -27.19
CA SER A 116 13.27 18.95 -27.06
C SER A 116 13.71 18.31 -25.72
N PRO A 117 14.84 18.69 -25.07
CA PRO A 117 15.26 18.06 -23.82
C PRO A 117 14.30 18.33 -22.65
N GLN A 118 13.47 19.38 -22.70
CA GLN A 118 12.44 19.60 -21.67
C GLN A 118 11.37 18.50 -21.67
N LYS A 119 11.02 17.94 -22.84
CA LYS A 119 10.13 16.77 -22.93
C LYS A 119 10.82 15.51 -22.43
N ILE A 120 12.10 15.33 -22.78
CA ILE A 120 12.91 14.19 -22.31
C ILE A 120 13.09 14.23 -20.79
N PHE A 121 13.39 15.39 -20.21
CA PHE A 121 13.56 15.57 -18.77
C PHE A 121 12.24 15.43 -18.00
N ARG A 122 11.11 15.89 -18.58
CA ARG A 122 9.77 15.64 -18.00
C ARG A 122 9.38 14.16 -18.08
N ALA A 123 9.72 13.47 -19.17
CA ALA A 123 9.55 12.02 -19.28
C ALA A 123 10.47 11.25 -18.32
N TYR A 124 11.73 11.65 -18.17
CA TYR A 124 12.67 11.09 -17.21
C TYR A 124 12.22 11.30 -15.76
N LYS A 125 11.64 12.48 -15.45
CA LYS A 125 11.03 12.75 -14.14
C LYS A 125 9.77 11.91 -13.89
N SER A 126 8.94 11.67 -14.92
CA SER A 126 7.81 10.72 -14.85
C SER A 126 8.31 9.29 -14.60
N ALA A 127 9.29 8.84 -15.38
CA ALA A 127 9.90 7.52 -15.28
C ALA A 127 10.71 7.29 -13.99
N ILE A 128 10.93 8.32 -13.17
CA ILE A 128 11.43 8.22 -11.78
C ILE A 128 10.27 8.07 -10.79
N MET A 129 9.08 8.60 -11.09
CA MET A 129 7.91 8.57 -10.20
C MET A 129 7.07 7.30 -10.31
N ASP A 130 7.11 6.59 -11.45
CA ASP A 130 6.40 5.31 -11.65
C ASP A 130 7.22 4.07 -11.23
N GLN A 131 8.38 4.26 -10.59
CA GLN A 131 9.22 3.14 -10.13
C GLN A 131 8.72 2.57 -8.80
N PRO A 132 8.74 1.24 -8.62
CA PRO A 132 8.59 0.66 -7.30
C PRO A 132 9.77 1.15 -6.42
N PRO A 133 9.50 1.59 -5.18
CA PRO A 133 10.53 2.16 -4.31
C PRO A 133 11.60 1.10 -3.95
N SER A 134 12.84 1.56 -3.69
CA SER A 134 13.87 0.74 -3.04
C SER A 134 13.32 0.21 -1.70
N PRO A 135 13.59 -1.05 -1.32
CA PRO A 135 13.07 -1.60 -0.08
C PRO A 135 13.48 -0.74 1.11
N GLY A 136 12.52 -0.40 1.96
CA GLY A 136 12.80 0.32 3.19
C GLY A 136 13.57 -0.59 4.14
N THR A 137 14.73 -0.15 4.63
CA THR A 137 15.53 -0.89 5.63
C THR A 137 15.48 -0.24 7.01
N LYS A 138 14.39 0.49 7.28
CA LYS A 138 14.07 1.01 8.62
C LYS A 138 13.23 -0.04 9.33
N SER A 139 13.25 -0.05 10.66
CA SER A 139 12.31 -0.82 11.46
C SER A 139 10.87 -0.47 11.06
N VAL A 140 10.02 -1.47 10.86
CA VAL A 140 8.61 -1.27 10.49
C VAL A 140 7.93 -0.37 11.51
N ASN A 141 7.39 0.76 11.05
CA ASN A 141 6.60 1.64 11.89
C ASN A 141 5.22 1.00 12.10
N LEU A 142 4.96 0.49 13.32
CA LEU A 142 3.70 -0.18 13.67
C LEU A 142 2.47 0.65 13.30
N ARG A 143 2.51 1.97 13.56
CA ARG A 143 1.40 2.89 13.26
C ARG A 143 1.13 3.01 11.76
N GLU A 144 2.18 3.01 10.93
CA GLU A 144 2.05 3.07 9.47
C GLU A 144 1.72 1.71 8.82
N CYS A 145 1.94 0.60 9.54
CA CYS A 145 1.63 -0.76 9.09
C CYS A 145 0.20 -1.16 9.45
N MET A 146 -0.27 -0.78 10.64
CA MET A 146 -1.55 -1.25 11.19
C MET A 146 -2.75 -0.90 10.32
N GLU A 147 -2.78 0.27 9.66
CA GLU A 147 -3.89 0.64 8.76
C GLU A 147 -4.02 -0.36 7.59
N SER A 148 -2.92 -0.70 6.93
CA SER A 148 -2.88 -1.69 5.84
C SER A 148 -3.18 -3.11 6.34
N LEU A 149 -2.58 -3.49 7.47
CA LEU A 149 -2.74 -4.82 8.06
C LEU A 149 -4.19 -5.08 8.51
N LEU A 150 -4.81 -4.13 9.21
CA LEU A 150 -6.20 -4.22 9.65
C LEU A 150 -7.16 -4.25 8.45
N SER A 151 -6.95 -3.37 7.47
CA SER A 151 -7.78 -3.34 6.25
C SER A 151 -7.71 -4.67 5.48
N PHE A 152 -6.51 -5.26 5.36
CA PHE A 152 -6.32 -6.57 4.76
C PHE A 152 -6.95 -7.72 5.58
N THR A 153 -6.86 -7.65 6.90
CA THR A 153 -7.42 -8.67 7.82
C THR A 153 -8.96 -8.69 7.74
N LEU A 154 -9.59 -7.52 7.85
CA LEU A 154 -11.05 -7.37 7.73
C LEU A 154 -11.54 -7.82 6.35
N ARG A 155 -10.87 -7.42 5.26
CA ARG A 155 -11.23 -7.85 3.89
C ARG A 155 -11.05 -9.34 3.67
N SER A 156 -10.01 -9.96 4.24
CA SER A 156 -9.78 -11.41 4.14
C SER A 156 -10.81 -12.24 4.89
N HIS A 157 -11.48 -11.69 5.91
CA HIS A 157 -12.61 -12.32 6.58
C HIS A 157 -13.93 -12.16 5.80
N LEU A 158 -14.09 -11.08 5.03
CA LEU A 158 -15.26 -10.86 4.17
C LEU A 158 -15.24 -11.69 2.88
N ASP A 159 -14.09 -12.23 2.50
CA ASP A 159 -13.87 -13.04 1.29
C ASP A 159 -14.40 -14.48 1.49
N GLU A 160 -15.66 -14.69 1.10
CA GLU A 160 -16.37 -15.97 1.22
C GLU A 160 -15.73 -17.11 0.42
N ALA A 161 -14.87 -16.80 -0.56
CA ALA A 161 -14.23 -17.83 -1.40
C ALA A 161 -13.18 -18.66 -0.64
N VAL A 162 -12.58 -18.12 0.43
CA VAL A 162 -11.61 -18.83 1.28
C VAL A 162 -11.77 -18.40 2.74
N PRO A 163 -12.51 -19.16 3.59
CA PRO A 163 -12.61 -18.89 5.03
C PRO A 163 -11.29 -19.23 5.72
N SER A 164 -10.32 -18.32 5.58
CA SER A 164 -8.95 -18.48 6.06
C SER A 164 -8.73 -17.86 7.44
N LEU A 165 -9.61 -16.95 7.88
CA LEU A 165 -9.61 -16.34 9.20
C LEU A 165 -11.03 -16.23 9.74
N ASP A 166 -11.29 -16.88 10.87
CA ASP A 166 -12.45 -16.59 11.71
C ASP A 166 -12.08 -15.45 12.67
N LEU A 167 -12.89 -14.38 12.66
CA LEU A 167 -12.71 -13.22 13.54
C LEU A 167 -13.67 -13.24 14.74
N ASP A 168 -14.69 -14.10 14.78
CA ASP A 168 -15.85 -13.98 15.69
C ASP A 168 -16.50 -12.57 15.61
N LEU A 169 -16.45 -11.93 14.43
CA LEU A 169 -17.06 -10.63 14.13
C LEU A 169 -18.19 -10.79 13.10
N THR A 170 -19.22 -9.95 13.22
CA THR A 170 -20.30 -9.93 12.23
C THR A 170 -19.85 -9.28 10.93
N ARG A 171 -20.31 -9.82 9.79
CA ARG A 171 -20.05 -9.27 8.45
C ARG A 171 -20.38 -7.77 8.37
N ASP A 172 -21.51 -7.37 8.94
CA ASP A 172 -21.98 -5.98 8.96
C ASP A 172 -21.04 -5.05 9.73
N LEU A 173 -20.46 -5.51 10.85
CA LEU A 173 -19.46 -4.74 11.59
C LEU A 173 -18.18 -4.57 10.78
N CYS A 174 -17.70 -5.62 10.11
CA CYS A 174 -16.52 -5.52 9.25
C CYS A 174 -16.73 -4.58 8.06
N LEU A 175 -17.92 -4.57 7.47
CA LEU A 175 -18.30 -3.62 6.41
C LEU A 175 -18.34 -2.18 6.94
N HIS A 176 -19.01 -1.94 8.07
CA HIS A 176 -19.09 -0.61 8.68
C HIS A 176 -17.71 -0.07 9.13
N LEU A 177 -16.82 -0.94 9.63
CA LEU A 177 -15.45 -0.55 9.94
C LEU A 177 -14.68 -0.09 8.68
N LEU A 178 -14.90 -0.76 7.55
CA LEU A 178 -14.24 -0.47 6.26
C LEU A 178 -14.91 0.66 5.46
N GLU A 179 -16.07 1.16 5.90
CA GLU A 179 -16.84 2.21 5.25
C GLU A 179 -16.06 3.54 5.27
N GLU A 180 -15.87 4.13 4.08
CA GLU A 180 -15.23 5.44 3.93
C GLU A 180 -16.32 6.51 3.72
N GLU A 181 -16.65 7.27 4.76
CA GLU A 181 -17.65 8.34 4.70
C GLU A 181 -17.18 9.48 3.77
N THR A 182 -17.79 9.59 2.58
CA THR A 182 -17.51 10.67 1.63
C THR A 182 -18.36 11.91 1.93
N ASP A 183 -18.15 12.54 3.08
CA ASP A 183 -18.76 13.84 3.37
C ASP A 183 -18.21 14.92 2.43
N SER A 184 -19.09 15.82 1.98
CA SER A 184 -18.80 16.87 0.99
C SER A 184 -17.82 17.95 1.46
N THR A 185 -17.31 17.83 2.69
CA THR A 185 -16.26 18.64 3.31
C THR A 185 -14.93 17.90 3.51
N GLY A 186 -14.87 16.59 3.31
CA GLY A 186 -13.62 15.85 3.02
C GLY A 186 -12.67 15.48 4.17
N GLU A 187 -13.09 15.53 5.45
CA GLU A 187 -12.15 15.40 6.58
C GLU A 187 -12.37 14.24 7.57
N LYS A 188 -13.46 13.46 7.49
CA LYS A 188 -13.69 12.35 8.45
C LYS A 188 -12.95 11.06 8.03
N PRO A 189 -12.01 10.53 8.84
CA PRO A 189 -11.32 9.29 8.52
C PRO A 189 -12.23 8.07 8.73
N ALA A 190 -12.15 7.11 7.81
CA ALA A 190 -12.83 5.81 7.89
C ALA A 190 -12.55 5.11 9.24
N VAL A 191 -13.54 4.40 9.78
CA VAL A 191 -13.52 3.91 11.17
C VAL A 191 -12.35 2.94 11.42
N TYR A 192 -11.99 2.09 10.45
CA TYR A 192 -10.81 1.23 10.56
C TYR A 192 -9.49 1.99 10.73
N LYS A 193 -9.36 3.22 10.22
CA LYS A 193 -8.14 4.04 10.40
C LYS A 193 -8.03 4.53 11.84
N LEU A 194 -9.15 4.87 12.48
CA LEU A 194 -9.19 5.18 13.91
C LEU A 194 -8.88 3.93 14.76
N LEU A 195 -9.49 2.78 14.43
CA LEU A 195 -9.24 1.51 15.11
C LEU A 195 -7.76 1.09 14.99
N ALA A 196 -7.16 1.20 13.81
CA ALA A 196 -5.74 0.91 13.59
C ALA A 196 -4.82 1.78 14.45
N ARG A 197 -5.14 3.07 14.65
CA ARG A 197 -4.36 3.95 15.52
C ARG A 197 -4.52 3.57 17.00
N ALA A 198 -5.74 3.32 17.45
CA ALA A 198 -6.01 2.86 18.82
C ALA A 198 -5.29 1.54 19.14
N LEU A 199 -5.38 0.55 18.24
CA LEU A 199 -4.66 -0.73 18.34
C LEU A 199 -3.14 -0.52 18.36
N SER A 200 -2.60 0.34 17.48
CA SER A 200 -1.17 0.65 17.45
C SER A 200 -0.69 1.22 18.78
N GLU A 201 -1.44 2.15 19.38
CA GLU A 201 -1.07 2.80 20.64
C GLU A 201 -1.08 1.83 21.83
N CYS A 202 -2.05 0.92 21.87
CA CYS A 202 -2.08 -0.14 22.87
C CYS A 202 -0.89 -1.09 22.73
N LEU A 203 -0.57 -1.50 21.49
CA LEU A 203 0.50 -2.44 21.16
C LEU A 203 1.91 -1.82 21.24
N THR A 204 2.06 -0.49 21.15
CA THR A 204 3.33 0.19 21.43
C THR A 204 3.65 0.18 22.92
N SER A 205 4.80 -0.40 23.26
CA SER A 205 5.30 -0.53 24.64
C SER A 205 6.15 0.67 25.11
N GLU A 206 6.46 1.63 24.23
CA GLU A 206 7.47 2.66 24.51
C GLU A 206 7.10 3.60 25.69
N GLU A 207 8.12 3.96 26.46
CA GLU A 207 8.01 4.72 27.72
C GLU A 207 7.94 6.25 27.52
N HIS A 208 7.91 6.72 26.26
CA HIS A 208 8.11 8.15 25.91
C HIS A 208 6.95 8.78 25.12
N VAL A 209 5.83 8.07 24.96
CA VAL A 209 4.57 8.65 24.48
C VAL A 209 3.67 8.92 25.67
N ASP A 210 2.90 10.01 25.65
CA ASP A 210 1.85 10.29 26.63
C ASP A 210 0.81 9.16 26.60
N LYS A 211 0.98 8.17 27.49
CA LYS A 211 0.15 6.96 27.51
C LYS A 211 -1.27 7.33 27.90
N ASN A 212 -2.24 7.10 26.99
CA ASN A 212 -3.65 7.28 27.32
C ASN A 212 -4.03 6.25 28.42
N PRO A 213 -4.38 6.71 29.65
CA PRO A 213 -4.66 5.79 30.76
C PRO A 213 -5.93 4.95 30.51
N ASN A 214 -6.85 5.41 29.65
CA ASN A 214 -8.05 4.66 29.27
C ASN A 214 -7.70 3.43 28.40
N LEU A 215 -6.52 3.42 27.76
CA LEU A 215 -6.08 2.33 26.88
C LEU A 215 -5.28 1.23 27.60
N GLU A 216 -4.76 1.49 28.80
CA GLU A 216 -3.96 0.49 29.55
C GLU A 216 -4.74 -0.82 29.78
N LYS A 217 -6.07 -0.74 30.00
CA LYS A 217 -6.95 -1.91 30.18
C LYS A 217 -6.97 -2.88 28.99
N TYR A 218 -6.62 -2.44 27.77
CA TYR A 218 -6.56 -3.32 26.60
C TYR A 218 -5.21 -4.01 26.44
N ARG A 219 -4.14 -3.54 27.10
CA ARG A 219 -2.81 -4.18 27.03
C ARG A 219 -2.79 -5.58 27.64
N GLU A 220 -3.54 -5.77 28.72
CA GLU A 220 -3.72 -7.10 29.34
C GLU A 220 -4.45 -8.06 28.40
N VAL A 221 -5.43 -7.54 27.63
CA VAL A 221 -6.17 -8.31 26.62
C VAL A 221 -5.27 -8.71 25.46
N PHE A 222 -4.34 -7.84 25.02
CA PHE A 222 -3.43 -8.11 23.91
C PHE A 222 -2.21 -8.98 24.24
N HIS A 223 -2.17 -9.59 25.42
CA HIS A 223 -1.13 -10.54 25.79
C HIS A 223 -1.24 -11.83 24.96
N GLY A 224 -0.12 -12.35 24.45
CA GLY A 224 -0.13 -13.42 23.45
C GLY A 224 -0.16 -12.85 22.04
N PHE A 225 -1.31 -12.86 21.36
CA PHE A 225 -1.40 -12.49 19.94
C PHE A 225 -0.86 -11.09 19.61
N GLY A 226 -1.08 -10.10 20.47
CA GLY A 226 -0.53 -8.75 20.28
C GLY A 226 0.99 -8.70 20.42
N HIS A 227 1.54 -9.48 21.36
CA HIS A 227 2.99 -9.65 21.52
C HIS A 227 3.63 -10.37 20.33
N ASP A 228 2.96 -11.42 19.80
CA ASP A 228 3.44 -12.17 18.65
C ASP A 228 3.40 -11.33 17.36
N LEU A 229 2.34 -10.53 17.16
CA LEU A 229 2.25 -9.53 16.10
C LEU A 229 3.42 -8.54 16.15
N VAL A 230 3.65 -7.92 17.32
CA VAL A 230 4.75 -6.96 17.50
C VAL A 230 6.11 -7.61 17.27
N ASN A 231 6.31 -8.86 17.70
CA ASN A 231 7.56 -9.59 17.50
C ASN A 231 7.80 -10.02 16.05
N MET A 232 6.75 -10.38 15.30
CA MET A 232 6.87 -10.60 13.85
C MET A 232 7.30 -9.31 13.14
N LEU A 233 6.64 -8.18 13.43
CA LEU A 233 6.96 -6.90 12.79
C LEU A 233 8.37 -6.38 13.15
N LYS A 234 8.86 -6.65 14.36
CA LYS A 234 10.26 -6.37 14.77
C LYS A 234 11.31 -7.19 14.02
N LYS A 235 10.96 -8.37 13.48
CA LYS A 235 11.88 -9.23 12.71
C LYS A 235 11.99 -8.82 11.24
N VAL A 236 11.08 -8.00 10.73
CA VAL A 236 11.08 -7.56 9.32
C VAL A 236 12.35 -6.77 9.01
N ASN A 237 13.07 -7.19 7.97
CA ASN A 237 14.28 -6.54 7.50
C ASN A 237 14.01 -5.55 6.36
N PHE A 238 12.99 -5.82 5.54
CA PHE A 238 12.66 -5.05 4.34
C PHE A 238 11.14 -4.90 4.16
N GLU A 239 10.70 -3.72 3.74
CA GLU A 239 9.33 -3.51 3.23
C GLU A 239 9.35 -3.43 1.69
N LEU A 240 8.44 -4.17 1.03
CA LEU A 240 8.26 -4.14 -0.43
C LEU A 240 6.80 -3.93 -0.83
N HIS A 241 6.61 -3.38 -2.03
CA HIS A 241 5.27 -3.23 -2.63
C HIS A 241 5.15 -3.99 -3.96
N VAL A 242 4.07 -4.74 -4.09
CA VAL A 242 3.68 -5.53 -5.28
C VAL A 242 2.23 -5.19 -5.66
N GLN A 243 1.95 -5.14 -6.96
CA GLN A 243 0.60 -4.92 -7.48
C GLN A 243 -0.13 -6.26 -7.62
N GLU A 244 -1.46 -6.22 -7.77
CA GLU A 244 -2.20 -7.39 -8.24
C GLU A 244 -1.88 -7.69 -9.72
N PRO A 245 -1.90 -8.95 -10.17
CA PRO A 245 -2.26 -10.16 -9.41
C PRO A 245 -1.13 -10.72 -8.54
N TYR A 246 0.08 -10.14 -8.60
CA TYR A 246 1.28 -10.69 -7.99
C TYR A 246 1.20 -10.76 -6.46
N PHE A 247 0.52 -9.82 -5.80
CA PHE A 247 0.25 -9.87 -4.37
C PHE A 247 -0.56 -11.12 -3.99
N THR A 248 -1.70 -11.36 -4.66
CA THR A 248 -2.52 -12.55 -4.43
C THR A 248 -1.74 -13.85 -4.77
N GLN A 249 -0.93 -13.84 -5.83
CA GLN A 249 -0.09 -14.98 -6.19
C GLN A 249 0.99 -15.29 -5.13
N LEU A 250 1.58 -14.27 -4.50
CA LEU A 250 2.50 -14.43 -3.37
C LEU A 250 1.77 -14.94 -2.12
N LYS A 251 0.62 -14.35 -1.76
CA LYS A 251 -0.25 -14.79 -0.64
C LYS A 251 -0.59 -16.28 -0.74
N ASN A 252 -0.90 -16.74 -1.96
CA ASN A 252 -1.32 -18.12 -2.24
C ASN A 252 -0.15 -19.07 -2.54
N GLY A 253 1.10 -18.59 -2.56
CA GLY A 253 2.29 -19.41 -2.83
C GLY A 253 2.45 -19.87 -4.29
N MET A 254 1.69 -19.30 -5.22
CA MET A 254 1.85 -19.57 -6.66
C MET A 254 3.09 -18.87 -7.21
N LYS A 255 3.33 -17.63 -6.77
CA LYS A 255 4.55 -16.87 -7.08
C LYS A 255 5.53 -17.08 -5.92
N THR A 256 6.70 -17.63 -6.22
CA THR A 256 7.73 -17.98 -5.21
C THR A 256 9.07 -17.27 -5.47
N ALA A 257 9.16 -16.46 -6.53
CA ALA A 257 10.34 -15.67 -6.84
C ALA A 257 9.92 -14.24 -7.23
N GLU A 258 10.65 -13.25 -6.71
CA GLU A 258 10.40 -11.83 -6.95
C GLU A 258 11.58 -11.18 -7.67
N GLY A 259 11.42 -10.93 -8.96
CA GLY A 259 12.43 -10.29 -9.82
C GLY A 259 12.38 -8.75 -9.74
N ARG A 260 13.53 -8.12 -9.56
CA ARG A 260 13.70 -6.64 -9.48
C ARG A 260 15.01 -6.22 -10.13
N CYS A 261 15.17 -4.96 -10.57
CA CYS A 261 16.50 -4.45 -10.89
C CYS A 261 17.38 -4.42 -9.63
N ALA A 262 18.63 -4.87 -9.73
CA ALA A 262 19.57 -4.99 -8.61
C ALA A 262 20.16 -3.63 -8.19
N VAL A 263 19.33 -2.76 -7.59
CA VAL A 263 19.67 -1.39 -7.21
C VAL A 263 19.47 -1.12 -5.72
N GLY A 264 20.30 -0.24 -5.14
CA GLY A 264 20.10 0.25 -3.77
C GLY A 264 20.02 -0.89 -2.75
N ASP A 265 18.97 -0.89 -1.93
CA ASP A 265 18.81 -1.84 -0.83
C ASP A 265 18.40 -3.24 -1.29
N TYR A 266 17.95 -3.44 -2.53
CA TYR A 266 17.73 -4.78 -3.08
C TYR A 266 19.01 -5.64 -3.04
N ASN A 267 20.18 -5.01 -3.18
CA ASN A 267 21.49 -5.67 -3.13
C ASN A 267 21.94 -6.06 -1.70
N ARG A 268 21.14 -5.73 -0.68
CA ARG A 268 21.39 -6.06 0.72
C ARG A 268 20.49 -7.20 1.23
N ILE A 269 19.55 -7.65 0.41
CA ILE A 269 18.66 -8.77 0.75
C ILE A 269 19.48 -10.07 0.70
N SER A 270 19.28 -10.93 1.69
CA SER A 270 19.99 -12.20 1.85
C SER A 270 19.03 -13.32 2.29
N PRO A 271 19.40 -14.59 2.13
CA PRO A 271 18.68 -15.71 2.72
C PRO A 271 18.43 -15.51 4.23
N GLY A 272 17.28 -15.98 4.73
CA GLY A 272 16.83 -15.82 6.12
C GLY A 272 16.32 -14.42 6.49
N ALA A 273 16.28 -13.47 5.55
CA ALA A 273 15.67 -12.17 5.78
C ALA A 273 14.13 -12.25 5.69
N PHE A 274 13.44 -11.47 6.52
CA PHE A 274 11.99 -11.30 6.45
C PHE A 274 11.61 -10.04 5.66
N ILE A 275 10.69 -10.21 4.70
CA ILE A 275 10.13 -9.13 3.89
C ILE A 275 8.64 -8.99 4.19
N LEU A 276 8.20 -7.77 4.48
CA LEU A 276 6.79 -7.44 4.62
C LEU A 276 6.28 -6.81 3.30
N PHE A 277 5.50 -7.59 2.55
CA PHE A 277 4.86 -7.15 1.31
C PHE A 277 3.55 -6.42 1.61
N ASN A 278 3.36 -5.26 0.98
CA ASN A 278 2.18 -4.39 1.09
C ASN A 278 1.77 -4.08 2.55
N LYS A 279 2.75 -4.06 3.47
CA LYS A 279 2.57 -3.87 4.91
C LYS A 279 1.64 -4.89 5.60
N CYS A 280 1.40 -6.06 5.01
CA CYS A 280 0.50 -7.07 5.58
C CYS A 280 0.91 -8.55 5.39
N LEU A 281 1.61 -8.91 4.31
CA LEU A 281 2.03 -10.29 4.02
C LEU A 281 3.50 -10.47 4.38
N LEU A 282 3.80 -11.33 5.36
CA LEU A 282 5.18 -11.64 5.76
C LEU A 282 5.69 -12.83 4.93
N LEU A 283 6.85 -12.68 4.27
CA LEU A 283 7.54 -13.78 3.59
C LEU A 283 9.00 -13.85 4.04
N GLU A 284 9.57 -15.06 4.03
CA GLU A 284 10.98 -15.32 4.35
C GLU A 284 11.77 -15.61 3.06
N VAL A 285 12.89 -14.92 2.90
CA VAL A 285 13.80 -15.11 1.76
C VAL A 285 14.53 -16.44 1.88
N GLN A 286 14.28 -17.33 0.94
CA GLN A 286 14.91 -18.65 0.86
C GLN A 286 16.26 -18.58 0.17
N ASP A 287 16.35 -17.85 -0.95
CA ASP A 287 17.59 -17.61 -1.68
C ASP A 287 17.58 -16.27 -2.44
N VAL A 288 18.75 -15.81 -2.88
CA VAL A 288 18.90 -14.56 -3.67
C VAL A 288 19.91 -14.77 -4.79
N HIS A 289 19.43 -14.68 -6.03
CA HIS A 289 20.27 -14.84 -7.23
C HIS A 289 20.37 -13.55 -8.04
N PHE A 290 21.50 -13.37 -8.73
CA PHE A 290 21.77 -12.19 -9.57
C PHE A 290 22.02 -12.60 -11.02
N TYR A 291 21.42 -11.84 -11.94
CA TYR A 291 21.39 -12.12 -13.38
C TYR A 291 21.74 -10.86 -14.19
N THR A 292 22.20 -11.07 -15.43
CA THR A 292 22.49 -9.97 -16.36
C THR A 292 21.22 -9.35 -16.96
N SER A 293 20.12 -10.12 -17.00
CA SER A 293 18.86 -9.70 -17.62
C SER A 293 17.62 -10.38 -17.01
N PHE A 294 16.45 -9.79 -17.21
CA PHE A 294 15.16 -10.42 -16.86
C PHE A 294 14.91 -11.66 -17.70
N SER A 295 15.34 -11.68 -18.97
CA SER A 295 15.21 -12.86 -19.84
C SER A 295 16.00 -14.05 -19.33
N GLU A 296 17.21 -13.82 -18.81
CA GLU A 296 18.03 -14.85 -18.16
C GLU A 296 17.38 -15.33 -16.87
N MET A 297 17.00 -14.41 -15.97
CA MET A 297 16.32 -14.72 -14.72
C MET A 297 15.07 -15.58 -14.93
N LEU A 298 14.17 -15.19 -15.84
CA LEU A 298 12.92 -15.91 -16.12
C LEU A 298 13.16 -17.32 -16.68
N ARG A 299 14.27 -17.54 -17.40
CA ARG A 299 14.65 -18.87 -17.91
C ARG A 299 15.24 -19.77 -16.83
N VAL A 300 16.01 -19.21 -15.89
CA VAL A 300 16.71 -19.99 -14.85
C VAL A 300 15.80 -20.28 -13.65
N GLU A 301 15.05 -19.29 -13.17
CA GLU A 301 14.14 -19.45 -12.03
C GLU A 301 12.86 -20.21 -12.39
N GLY A 302 12.40 -20.05 -13.63
CA GLY A 302 11.10 -20.53 -14.11
C GLY A 302 10.09 -19.37 -14.21
N LEU A 303 9.58 -19.14 -15.42
CA LEU A 303 8.60 -18.09 -15.72
C LEU A 303 7.35 -18.21 -14.84
N ASP A 304 6.88 -19.44 -14.63
CA ASP A 304 5.73 -19.79 -13.80
C ASP A 304 5.90 -19.38 -12.33
N LYS A 305 7.11 -19.48 -11.76
CA LYS A 305 7.39 -19.09 -10.38
C LYS A 305 7.53 -17.59 -10.18
N VAL A 306 7.97 -16.86 -11.21
CA VAL A 306 8.21 -15.41 -11.16
C VAL A 306 6.98 -14.62 -11.59
N LEU A 307 6.31 -15.05 -12.65
CA LEU A 307 5.12 -14.41 -13.25
C LEU A 307 4.05 -15.48 -13.60
N PRO A 308 3.40 -16.11 -12.59
CA PRO A 308 2.36 -17.10 -12.85
C PRO A 308 1.26 -16.56 -13.79
N GLY A 309 0.93 -17.35 -14.82
CA GLY A 309 -0.07 -17.01 -15.84
C GLY A 309 0.45 -16.30 -17.09
N VAL A 310 1.75 -15.97 -17.15
CA VAL A 310 2.42 -15.47 -18.37
C VAL A 310 2.89 -16.63 -19.24
N GLU A 311 2.68 -16.59 -20.55
CA GLU A 311 2.88 -17.75 -21.43
C GLU A 311 4.28 -17.82 -22.06
N SER A 312 5.02 -16.70 -22.12
CA SER A 312 6.35 -16.64 -22.76
C SER A 312 7.37 -15.78 -22.01
N ILE A 313 8.67 -16.06 -22.22
CA ILE A 313 9.77 -15.27 -21.66
C ILE A 313 9.73 -13.83 -22.20
N GLU A 314 9.38 -13.68 -23.47
CA GLU A 314 9.28 -12.41 -24.19
C GLU A 314 8.17 -11.53 -23.60
N GLU A 315 7.00 -12.10 -23.33
CA GLU A 315 5.91 -11.43 -22.60
C GLU A 315 6.31 -11.11 -21.15
N GLY A 316 6.98 -12.04 -20.45
CA GLY A 316 7.48 -11.81 -19.09
C GLY A 316 8.50 -10.68 -18.99
N VAL A 317 9.37 -10.52 -19.99
CA VAL A 317 10.26 -9.34 -20.10
C VAL A 317 9.43 -8.08 -20.34
N GLN A 318 8.39 -8.13 -21.17
CA GLN A 318 7.53 -6.98 -21.43
C GLN A 318 6.75 -6.51 -20.18
N VAL A 319 6.37 -7.42 -19.27
CA VAL A 319 5.84 -7.06 -17.94
C VAL A 319 6.85 -6.18 -17.19
N TYR A 320 8.12 -6.57 -17.16
CA TYR A 320 9.18 -5.79 -16.49
C TYR A 320 9.48 -4.45 -17.18
N ARG A 321 9.28 -4.33 -18.50
CA ARG A 321 9.44 -3.07 -19.24
C ARG A 321 8.47 -1.97 -18.81
N ASN A 322 7.34 -2.33 -18.21
CA ASN A 322 6.40 -1.36 -17.63
C ASN A 322 6.98 -0.63 -16.40
N PHE A 323 8.00 -1.21 -15.74
CA PHE A 323 8.63 -0.67 -14.52
C PHE A 323 10.10 -0.27 -14.71
N TYR A 324 10.81 -0.93 -15.63
CA TYR A 324 12.26 -0.82 -15.78
C TYR A 324 12.69 -0.69 -17.26
N PRO A 325 13.33 0.41 -17.66
CA PRO A 325 13.90 0.56 -19.00
C PRO A 325 15.14 -0.33 -19.17
N GLU A 326 15.39 -0.79 -20.39
CA GLU A 326 16.51 -1.69 -20.76
C GLU A 326 17.87 -1.19 -20.30
N GLU A 327 18.10 0.12 -20.37
CA GLU A 327 19.34 0.72 -19.92
C GLU A 327 19.57 0.53 -18.41
N LYS A 328 18.51 0.61 -17.60
CA LYS A 328 18.61 0.41 -16.14
C LYS A 328 18.90 -1.05 -15.79
N GLU A 329 18.26 -1.98 -16.49
CA GLU A 329 18.58 -3.42 -16.39
C GLU A 329 20.04 -3.67 -16.79
N ARG A 330 20.48 -3.21 -17.96
CA ARG A 330 21.85 -3.38 -18.45
C ARG A 330 22.92 -2.77 -17.53
N MET A 331 22.63 -1.65 -16.86
CA MET A 331 23.57 -0.99 -15.95
C MET A 331 23.69 -1.67 -14.58
N ASN A 332 22.64 -2.32 -14.08
CA ASN A 332 22.58 -2.80 -12.69
C ASN A 332 22.44 -4.32 -12.57
N GLY A 333 21.99 -5.00 -13.62
CA GLY A 333 21.52 -6.37 -13.57
C GLY A 333 20.15 -6.50 -12.91
N VAL A 334 19.78 -7.76 -12.66
CA VAL A 334 18.52 -8.19 -12.08
C VAL A 334 18.81 -9.06 -10.85
N VAL A 335 17.99 -8.93 -9.82
CA VAL A 335 17.98 -9.82 -8.65
C VAL A 335 16.67 -10.59 -8.63
N ALA A 336 16.75 -11.90 -8.40
CA ALA A 336 15.63 -12.75 -8.04
C ALA A 336 15.68 -13.02 -6.53
N ILE A 337 14.59 -12.71 -5.85
CA ILE A 337 14.43 -12.95 -4.41
C ILE A 337 13.47 -14.13 -4.27
N LEU A 338 13.98 -15.31 -3.94
CA LEU A 338 13.17 -16.51 -3.74
C LEU A 338 12.55 -16.44 -2.34
N VAL A 339 11.24 -16.67 -2.25
CA VAL A 339 10.46 -16.43 -1.03
C VAL A 339 9.53 -17.60 -0.72
N ALA A 340 9.39 -17.89 0.58
CA ALA A 340 8.39 -18.80 1.10
C ALA A 340 7.51 -18.09 2.14
N LYS A 341 6.28 -18.58 2.32
CA LYS A 341 5.36 -18.06 3.32
C LYS A 341 5.55 -18.81 4.65
N PRO A 342 6.04 -18.15 5.73
CA PRO A 342 6.09 -18.77 7.05
C PRO A 342 4.69 -19.07 7.58
N VAL A 343 4.60 -20.02 8.51
CA VAL A 343 3.36 -20.46 9.16
C VAL A 343 2.68 -19.29 9.90
N ASP A 344 3.47 -18.55 10.68
CA ASP A 344 3.01 -17.38 11.42
C ASP A 344 2.88 -16.18 10.48
N GLN A 345 1.78 -15.43 10.62
CA GLN A 345 1.48 -14.27 9.78
C GLN A 345 0.92 -13.10 10.60
N PRO A 346 1.34 -11.85 10.35
CA PRO A 346 0.84 -10.68 11.06
C PRO A 346 -0.69 -10.54 11.04
N TYR A 347 -1.33 -10.89 9.92
CA TYR A 347 -2.78 -10.79 9.77
C TYR A 347 -3.54 -11.87 10.55
N VAL A 348 -2.91 -13.02 10.82
CA VAL A 348 -3.46 -14.08 11.70
C VAL A 348 -3.35 -13.68 13.16
N ALA A 349 -2.22 -13.09 13.58
CA ALA A 349 -2.08 -12.57 14.93
C ALA A 349 -3.05 -11.40 15.19
N LEU A 350 -3.22 -10.48 14.22
CA LEU A 350 -4.21 -9.41 14.33
C LEU A 350 -5.66 -9.94 14.38
N ALA A 351 -5.96 -11.02 13.64
CA ALA A 351 -7.26 -11.69 13.74
C ALA A 351 -7.55 -12.24 15.15
N GLY A 352 -6.56 -12.86 15.79
CA GLY A 352 -6.66 -13.29 17.19
C GLY A 352 -6.98 -12.12 18.13
N VAL A 353 -6.25 -11.01 18.01
CA VAL A 353 -6.49 -9.76 18.76
C VAL A 353 -7.92 -9.22 18.57
N LEU A 354 -8.44 -9.24 17.34
CA LEU A 354 -9.81 -8.78 17.05
C LEU A 354 -10.88 -9.72 17.63
N SER A 355 -10.63 -11.03 17.59
CA SER A 355 -11.51 -12.05 18.17
C SER A 355 -11.55 -11.99 19.70
N GLU A 356 -10.43 -11.70 20.36
CA GLU A 356 -10.37 -11.49 21.81
C GLU A 356 -11.14 -10.23 22.26
N LEU A 357 -11.05 -9.14 21.50
CA LEU A 357 -11.84 -7.92 21.77
C LEU A 357 -13.34 -8.13 21.57
N LYS A 358 -13.71 -8.87 20.51
CA LYS A 358 -15.08 -8.98 20.00
C LYS A 358 -15.67 -7.64 19.58
N SER A 359 -16.89 -7.66 19.05
CA SER A 359 -17.64 -6.46 18.67
C SER A 359 -17.76 -5.43 19.82
N THR A 360 -17.94 -5.89 21.05
CA THR A 360 -18.05 -5.04 22.25
C THR A 360 -16.73 -4.36 22.62
N GLY A 361 -15.60 -5.06 22.57
CA GLY A 361 -14.29 -4.50 22.89
C GLY A 361 -13.79 -3.56 21.79
N ILE A 362 -14.03 -3.88 20.52
CA ILE A 362 -13.72 -2.99 19.39
C ILE A 362 -14.48 -1.66 19.52
N LYS A 363 -15.77 -1.71 19.84
CA LYS A 363 -16.56 -0.49 20.06
C LYS A 363 -16.03 0.30 21.26
N SER A 364 -15.81 -0.35 22.40
CA SER A 364 -15.28 0.33 23.60
C SER A 364 -13.93 0.99 23.34
N LEU A 365 -13.04 0.34 22.57
CA LEU A 365 -11.73 0.87 22.20
C LEU A 365 -11.84 2.12 21.31
N LEU A 366 -12.78 2.12 20.36
CA LEU A 366 -13.07 3.29 19.52
C LEU A 366 -13.68 4.45 20.32
N ASP A 367 -14.61 4.17 21.23
CA ASP A 367 -15.23 5.16 22.11
C ASP A 367 -14.17 5.80 23.03
N ASP A 368 -13.31 4.99 23.68
CA ASP A 368 -12.21 5.48 24.54
C ASP A 368 -11.16 6.31 23.77
N TYR A 369 -10.87 5.94 22.52
CA TYR A 369 -9.91 6.65 21.67
C TYR A 369 -10.44 7.99 21.16
N THR A 370 -11.68 8.02 20.66
CA THR A 370 -12.28 9.23 20.08
C THR A 370 -12.65 10.27 21.13
N ALA A 371 -12.95 9.84 22.37
CA ALA A 371 -13.14 10.74 23.51
C ALA A 371 -11.90 11.62 23.80
N GLN A 372 -10.69 11.16 23.46
CA GLN A 372 -9.46 11.94 23.61
C GLN A 372 -9.23 12.93 22.46
N VAL A 373 -9.62 12.60 21.23
CA VAL A 373 -9.43 13.47 20.03
C VAL A 373 -10.29 14.74 20.08
N THR A 374 -11.27 14.78 20.98
CA THR A 374 -12.27 15.86 21.12
C THR A 374 -11.98 16.79 22.32
N LEU A 375 -10.86 16.59 23.03
CA LEU A 375 -10.41 17.38 24.19
C LEU A 375 -9.10 18.12 23.89
#